data_AF-A0A7C8IVQ5-F1
#
_entry.id   AF-A0A7C8IVQ5-F1
#
_cell.length_a   1.000
_cell.length_b   1.000
_cell.length_c   1.000
_cell.angle_alpha   90.00
_cell.angle_beta   90.00
_cell.angle_gamma   90.00
#
_symmetry.space_group_name_H-M   'P 1'
#
loop_
_entity.id
_entity.type
_entity.pdbx_description
1 polymer ?
#
loop_
_entity_poly.entity_id
_entity_poly.type
_entity_poly.pdbx_seq_one_letter_code
_entity_poly.pdbx_strand_id
1 'polypeptide(L)'
;MSIDCSTLSAVCDEFSVISYPALRYFDGHGNMKSYRGPRKASAIASFLKRAVRPTITVLDEEKIGNFQSVDDAVLIARINPRDEHVATAFNKIASQFQDRASFGSLDTAGTTTVECYNNKDGQKFTLSDLAAVDALSKLVESCIAPLIGELTRANEMKYLQSGKSLVFFFATSSDEREEYVNKMRPVAKMYKEYLSFVTVDADEYADFAVPLGLTPGVFPALSVQNPMYGQTFPFALGAEITPETVGAFVMDIVQGKVKPWDGQSRQEKARGHDEL
;
A
#
# COMPACT_ATOMS: atom_id res chain seq x y z
N MET A 1 8.59 -28.55 -1.18
CA MET A 1 7.94 -29.59 -0.35
C MET A 1 6.56 -29.08 0.05
N SER A 2 5.53 -29.90 -0.09
CA SER A 2 4.18 -29.64 0.44
C SER A 2 3.88 -30.63 1.55
N ILE A 3 3.26 -30.18 2.63
CA ILE A 3 2.86 -31.03 3.77
C ILE A 3 1.33 -31.03 3.82
N ASP A 4 0.72 -32.22 3.85
CA ASP A 4 -0.72 -32.37 4.04
C ASP A 4 -1.05 -32.50 5.53
N CYS A 5 -1.55 -31.42 6.12
CA CYS A 5 -1.88 -31.36 7.54
C CYS A 5 -3.08 -32.23 7.94
N SER A 6 -3.85 -32.76 6.98
CA SER A 6 -4.88 -33.77 7.28
C SER A 6 -4.27 -35.12 7.65
N THR A 7 -3.07 -35.42 7.14
CA THR A 7 -2.33 -36.66 7.41
C THR A 7 -1.22 -36.47 8.45
N LEU A 8 -0.63 -35.28 8.52
CA LEU A 8 0.51 -34.94 9.38
C LEU A 8 0.18 -33.78 10.32
N SER A 9 -0.92 -33.91 11.09
CA SER A 9 -1.39 -32.86 12.00
C SER A 9 -0.32 -32.43 13.02
N ALA A 10 0.39 -33.38 13.63
CA ALA A 10 1.42 -33.10 14.62
C ALA A 10 2.54 -32.19 14.10
N VAL A 11 2.95 -32.36 12.84
CA VAL A 11 3.96 -31.51 12.19
C VAL A 11 3.40 -30.10 11.98
N CYS A 12 2.14 -29.99 11.57
CA CYS A 12 1.52 -28.70 11.34
C CYS A 12 1.25 -27.93 12.65
N ASP A 13 0.94 -28.64 13.73
CA ASP A 13 0.82 -28.09 15.07
C ASP A 13 2.17 -27.59 15.60
N GLU A 14 3.25 -28.35 15.41
CA GLU A 14 4.62 -27.93 15.77
C GLU A 14 5.00 -26.59 15.12
N PHE A 15 4.63 -26.40 13.85
CA PHE A 15 4.86 -25.14 13.15
C PHE A 15 3.75 -24.09 13.36
N SER A 16 2.78 -24.33 14.24
CA SER A 16 1.67 -23.43 14.55
C SER A 16 0.89 -23.02 13.29
N VAL A 17 0.48 -23.97 12.46
CA VAL A 17 -0.44 -23.73 11.34
C VAL A 17 -1.86 -23.53 11.86
N ILE A 18 -2.41 -22.32 11.72
CA ILE A 18 -3.77 -21.97 12.17
C ILE A 18 -4.75 -21.89 11.00
N SER A 19 -4.26 -21.64 9.79
CA SER A 19 -5.08 -21.52 8.58
C SER A 19 -4.32 -22.02 7.34
N TYR A 20 -5.09 -22.44 6.33
CA TYR A 20 -4.56 -23.08 5.13
C TYR A 20 -4.82 -22.27 3.85
N PRO A 21 -3.93 -22.38 2.85
CA PRO A 21 -2.52 -22.78 2.98
C PRO A 21 -1.69 -21.79 3.82
N ALA A 22 -0.68 -22.32 4.50
CA ALA A 22 0.37 -21.56 5.19
C ALA A 22 1.72 -21.78 4.49
N LEU A 23 2.36 -20.69 4.04
CA LEU A 23 3.64 -20.73 3.34
C LEU A 23 4.77 -20.33 4.30
N ARG A 24 5.84 -21.12 4.33
CA ARG A 24 7.01 -20.90 5.19
C ARG A 24 8.30 -21.12 4.41
N TYR A 25 9.29 -20.28 4.68
CA TYR A 25 10.65 -20.41 4.19
C TYR A 25 11.56 -20.89 5.32
N PHE A 26 12.40 -21.88 5.03
CA PHE A 26 13.42 -22.39 5.93
C PHE A 26 14.78 -22.13 5.29
N ASP A 27 15.71 -21.53 6.04
CA ASP A 27 17.03 -21.13 5.52
C ASP A 27 18.09 -22.25 5.57
N GLY A 28 17.71 -23.44 6.05
CA GLY A 28 18.64 -24.57 6.25
C GLY A 28 19.43 -24.51 7.56
N HIS A 29 19.37 -23.41 8.31
CA HIS A 29 20.01 -23.22 9.61
C HIS A 29 19.00 -23.29 10.77
N GLY A 30 17.77 -23.72 10.48
CA GLY A 30 16.69 -23.82 11.45
C GLY A 30 15.88 -22.52 11.62
N ASN A 31 16.23 -21.43 10.93
CA ASN A 31 15.39 -20.23 10.96
C ASN A 31 14.23 -20.37 9.99
N MET A 32 13.05 -19.98 10.47
CA MET A 32 11.81 -20.08 9.73
C MET A 32 11.20 -18.68 9.56
N LYS A 33 10.84 -18.32 8.32
CA LYS A 33 10.13 -17.08 8.00
C LYS A 33 8.74 -17.42 7.45
N SER A 34 7.69 -16.84 8.05
CA SER A 34 6.31 -17.06 7.61
C SER A 34 5.91 -16.05 6.53
N TYR A 35 5.22 -16.52 5.50
CA TYR A 35 4.65 -15.65 4.48
C TYR A 35 3.18 -15.36 4.78
N ARG A 36 2.86 -14.08 4.92
CA ARG A 36 1.48 -13.59 5.18
C ARG A 36 0.95 -12.68 4.06
N GLY A 37 1.68 -12.61 2.94
CA GLY A 37 1.31 -11.76 1.81
C GLY A 37 0.27 -12.38 0.87
N PRO A 38 -0.08 -11.68 -0.21
CA PRO A 38 -1.02 -12.16 -1.23
C PRO A 38 -0.56 -13.47 -1.88
N ARG A 39 -1.48 -14.37 -2.21
CA ARG A 39 -1.15 -15.66 -2.87
C ARG A 39 -0.84 -15.50 -4.37
N LYS A 40 -0.02 -14.51 -4.74
CA LYS A 40 0.42 -14.21 -6.10
C LYS A 40 1.90 -14.59 -6.27
N ALA A 41 2.23 -15.17 -7.41
CA ALA A 41 3.59 -15.65 -7.70
C ALA A 41 4.65 -14.53 -7.56
N SER A 42 4.34 -13.32 -8.03
CA SER A 42 5.21 -12.14 -7.90
C SER A 42 5.48 -11.77 -6.43
N ALA A 43 4.43 -11.75 -5.59
CA ALA A 43 4.55 -11.41 -4.18
C ALA A 43 5.33 -12.48 -3.39
N ILE A 44 5.14 -13.76 -3.71
CA ILE A 44 5.90 -14.87 -3.11
C ILE A 44 7.37 -14.81 -3.56
N ALA A 45 7.63 -14.54 -4.84
CA ALA A 45 9.00 -14.42 -5.34
C ALA A 45 9.76 -13.28 -4.67
N SER A 46 9.13 -12.11 -4.50
CA SER A 46 9.73 -10.98 -3.77
C SER A 46 10.01 -11.32 -2.31
N PHE A 47 9.09 -12.04 -1.64
CA PHE A 47 9.33 -12.54 -0.28
C PHE A 47 10.54 -13.48 -0.22
N LEU A 48 10.66 -14.44 -1.14
CA LEU A 48 11.79 -15.38 -1.14
C LEU A 48 13.12 -14.66 -1.39
N LYS A 49 13.16 -13.68 -2.30
CA LYS A 49 14.35 -12.83 -2.54
C LYS A 49 14.79 -12.08 -1.29
N ARG A 50 13.84 -11.61 -0.47
CA ARG A 50 14.14 -11.01 0.83
C ARG A 50 14.56 -12.04 1.86
N ALA A 51 13.89 -13.19 1.88
CA ALA A 51 14.09 -14.23 2.88
C ALA A 51 15.52 -14.82 2.87
N VAL A 52 16.14 -14.90 1.68
CA VAL A 52 17.52 -15.38 1.48
C VAL A 52 18.60 -14.34 1.81
N ARG A 53 18.23 -13.07 2.02
CA ARG A 53 19.17 -12.00 2.39
C ARG A 53 19.37 -11.97 3.92
N PRO A 54 20.56 -11.52 4.38
CA PRO A 54 20.73 -11.20 5.79
C PRO A 54 19.75 -10.08 6.19
N THR A 55 19.35 -10.07 7.47
CA THR A 55 18.43 -9.05 8.00
C THR A 55 18.92 -7.64 7.72
N ILE A 56 20.23 -7.41 7.85
CA ILE A 56 20.91 -6.21 7.39
C ILE A 56 22.08 -6.63 6.49
N THR A 57 22.13 -6.04 5.29
CA THR A 57 23.28 -6.17 4.41
C THR A 57 24.28 -5.06 4.73
N VAL A 58 25.51 -5.42 5.10
CA VAL A 58 26.58 -4.43 5.30
C VAL A 58 27.03 -3.92 3.92
N LEU A 59 27.04 -2.61 3.75
CA LEU A 59 27.33 -1.93 2.49
C LEU A 59 28.64 -1.13 2.58
N ASP A 60 29.14 -0.79 1.40
CA ASP A 60 30.15 0.25 1.17
C ASP A 60 29.58 1.25 0.14
N GLU A 61 30.25 2.37 -0.08
CA GLU A 61 29.78 3.44 -0.98
C GLU A 61 29.54 2.94 -2.42
N GLU A 62 30.32 1.96 -2.89
CA GLU A 62 30.20 1.39 -4.23
C GLU A 62 28.94 0.50 -4.38
N LYS A 63 28.54 -0.19 -3.32
CA LYS A 63 27.38 -1.09 -3.33
C LYS A 63 26.04 -0.38 -3.13
N ILE A 64 26.03 0.87 -2.66
CA ILE A 64 24.78 1.61 -2.38
C ILE A 64 23.88 1.66 -3.61
N GLY A 65 24.40 2.09 -4.76
CA GLY A 65 23.59 2.28 -5.98
C GLY A 65 22.90 0.99 -6.42
N ASN A 66 23.62 -0.13 -6.38
CA ASN A 66 23.05 -1.44 -6.69
C ASN A 66 22.03 -1.87 -5.62
N PHE A 67 22.35 -1.66 -4.34
CA PHE A 67 21.47 -2.06 -3.23
C PHE A 67 20.15 -1.30 -3.23
N GLN A 68 20.14 -0.02 -3.63
CA GLN A 68 18.91 0.79 -3.70
C GLN A 68 17.81 0.17 -4.56
N SER A 69 18.16 -0.65 -5.56
CA SER A 69 17.21 -1.20 -6.55
C SER A 69 16.90 -2.69 -6.36
N VAL A 70 17.36 -3.33 -5.27
CA VAL A 70 17.24 -4.78 -5.07
C VAL A 70 15.83 -5.26 -4.69
N ASP A 71 14.93 -4.33 -4.41
CA ASP A 71 13.58 -4.58 -3.91
C ASP A 71 12.65 -3.39 -4.21
N ASP A 72 11.34 -3.58 -4.01
CA ASP A 72 10.35 -2.51 -4.14
C ASP A 72 10.54 -1.43 -3.07
N ALA A 73 10.97 -1.82 -1.86
CA ALA A 73 11.27 -0.93 -0.76
C ALA A 73 12.64 -1.27 -0.15
N VAL A 74 13.53 -0.29 -0.09
CA VAL A 74 14.90 -0.44 0.43
C VAL A 74 15.21 0.65 1.45
N LEU A 75 15.73 0.26 2.60
CA LEU A 75 16.22 1.17 3.63
C LEU A 75 17.74 1.09 3.74
N ILE A 76 18.40 2.24 3.73
CA ILE A 76 19.85 2.36 3.89
C ILE A 76 20.13 3.29 5.06
N ALA A 77 20.75 2.75 6.10
CA ALA A 77 21.21 3.52 7.24
C ALA A 77 22.71 3.83 7.11
N ARG A 78 23.06 5.12 7.08
CA ARG A 78 24.43 5.59 7.30
C ARG A 78 24.56 5.91 8.78
N ILE A 79 25.31 5.12 9.53
CA ILE A 79 25.34 5.20 10.99
C ILE A 79 26.71 5.69 11.47
N ASN A 80 26.73 6.71 12.32
CA ASN A 80 27.94 7.08 13.03
C ASN A 80 28.22 6.00 14.07
N PRO A 81 29.45 5.44 14.17
CA PRO A 81 29.76 4.41 15.16
C PRO A 81 29.50 4.83 16.62
N ARG A 82 29.40 6.13 16.92
CA ARG A 82 29.03 6.64 18.25
C ARG A 82 27.53 6.48 18.57
N ASP A 83 26.69 6.21 17.58
CA ASP A 83 25.24 6.10 17.69
C ASP A 83 24.77 4.62 17.75
N GLU A 84 25.41 3.80 18.59
CA GLU A 84 25.12 2.35 18.71
C GLU A 84 23.64 2.05 19.02
N HIS A 85 22.97 2.96 19.72
CA HIS A 85 21.53 2.87 20.00
C HIS A 85 20.68 2.89 18.72
N VAL A 86 21.07 3.69 17.71
CA VAL A 86 20.41 3.72 16.40
C VAL A 86 20.67 2.41 15.65
N ALA A 87 21.90 1.89 15.67
CA ALA A 87 22.22 0.60 15.05
C ALA A 87 21.36 -0.54 15.64
N THR A 88 21.18 -0.54 16.96
CA THR A 88 20.32 -1.51 17.66
C THR A 88 18.85 -1.36 17.25
N ALA A 89 18.34 -0.13 17.23
CA ALA A 89 16.98 0.15 16.83
C ALA A 89 16.72 -0.22 15.36
N PHE A 90 17.66 0.09 14.46
CA PHE A 90 17.57 -0.24 13.05
C PHE A 90 17.59 -1.75 12.81
N ASN A 91 18.41 -2.52 13.53
CA ASN A 91 18.38 -4.00 13.51
C ASN A 91 17.04 -4.58 13.94
N LYS A 92 16.42 -4.01 14.98
CA LYS A 92 15.10 -4.44 15.45
C LYS A 92 14.03 -4.18 14.39
N ILE A 93 14.04 -3.00 13.79
CA ILE A 93 13.12 -2.64 12.70
C ILE A 93 13.33 -3.53 11.48
N ALA A 94 14.59 -3.74 11.07
CA ALA A 94 14.92 -4.63 9.96
C ALA A 94 14.39 -6.05 10.21
N SER A 95 14.55 -6.58 11.41
CA SER A 95 14.03 -7.90 11.78
C SER A 95 12.50 -7.99 11.70
N GLN A 96 11.80 -6.90 12.03
CA GLN A 96 10.34 -6.81 12.01
C GLN A 96 9.77 -6.68 10.59
N PHE A 97 10.47 -5.97 9.70
CA PHE A 97 9.96 -5.59 8.36
C PHE A 97 10.71 -6.27 7.20
N GLN A 98 11.62 -7.20 7.48
CA GLN A 98 12.40 -7.96 6.47
C GLN A 98 11.56 -8.73 5.45
N ASP A 99 10.27 -8.99 5.73
CA ASP A 99 9.35 -9.64 4.80
C ASP A 99 8.75 -8.65 3.79
N ARG A 100 8.88 -7.34 4.03
CA ARG A 100 8.29 -6.24 3.26
C ARG A 100 9.31 -5.31 2.62
N ALA A 101 10.52 -5.20 3.18
CA ALA A 101 11.58 -4.33 2.68
C ALA A 101 12.96 -4.97 2.87
N SER A 102 13.94 -4.47 2.12
CA SER A 102 15.34 -4.84 2.26
C SER A 102 16.12 -3.76 3.03
N PHE A 103 17.02 -4.17 3.91
CA PHE A 103 17.74 -3.27 4.82
C PHE A 103 19.24 -3.38 4.61
N GLY A 104 19.90 -2.23 4.50
CA GLY A 104 21.34 -2.13 4.40
C GLY A 104 21.88 -1.08 5.35
N SER A 105 23.13 -1.25 5.78
CA SER A 105 23.80 -0.29 6.64
C SER A 105 25.26 -0.10 6.24
N LEU A 106 25.77 1.10 6.48
CA LEU A 106 27.19 1.42 6.41
C LEU A 106 27.56 2.43 7.49
N ASP A 107 28.83 2.44 7.85
CA ASP A 107 29.35 3.43 8.78
C ASP A 107 29.55 4.78 8.07
N THR A 108 29.36 5.87 8.80
CA THR A 108 29.70 7.22 8.36
C THR A 108 30.44 7.99 9.44
N ALA A 109 31.38 8.84 9.03
CA ALA A 109 32.00 9.80 9.95
C ALA A 109 31.08 11.00 10.27
N GLY A 110 30.04 11.22 9.45
CA GLY A 110 29.10 12.33 9.58
C GLY A 110 27.89 12.03 10.46
N THR A 111 26.80 12.74 10.21
CA THR A 111 25.53 12.55 10.91
C THR A 111 24.87 11.24 10.52
N THR A 112 24.35 10.52 11.51
CA THR A 112 23.53 9.33 11.28
C THR A 112 22.27 9.69 10.51
N THR A 113 22.01 8.99 9.42
CA THR A 113 20.83 9.17 8.57
C THR A 113 20.27 7.84 8.13
N VAL A 114 18.94 7.77 7.98
CA VAL A 114 18.26 6.63 7.38
C VAL A 114 17.47 7.12 6.18
N GLU A 115 17.77 6.55 5.02
CA GLU A 115 17.04 6.82 3.79
C GLU A 115 16.18 5.63 3.44
N CYS A 116 14.96 5.88 2.99
CA CYS A 116 14.10 4.86 2.40
C CYS A 116 13.79 5.18 0.94
N TYR A 117 13.91 4.15 0.10
CA TYR A 117 13.65 4.17 -1.33
C TYR A 117 12.45 3.25 -1.60
N ASN A 118 11.29 3.84 -1.91
CA ASN A 118 10.15 3.11 -2.46
C ASN A 118 10.25 3.19 -3.98
N ASN A 119 10.84 2.16 -4.58
CA ASN A 119 11.09 2.07 -6.02
C ASN A 119 9.80 1.84 -6.81
N LYS A 120 8.81 1.18 -6.19
CA LYS A 120 7.50 0.95 -6.80
C LYS A 120 6.79 2.26 -7.12
N ASP A 121 6.87 3.21 -6.19
CA ASP A 121 6.22 4.52 -6.29
C ASP A 121 7.20 5.66 -6.62
N GLY A 122 8.49 5.37 -6.76
CA GLY A 122 9.53 6.37 -7.04
C GLY A 122 9.63 7.44 -5.96
N GLN A 123 9.43 7.06 -4.69
CA GLN A 123 9.49 7.97 -3.55
C GLN A 123 10.77 7.74 -2.76
N LYS A 124 11.30 8.84 -2.21
CA LYS A 124 12.45 8.82 -1.31
C LYS A 124 12.08 9.56 -0.03
N PHE A 125 12.44 8.97 1.10
CA PHE A 125 12.27 9.56 2.42
C PHE A 125 13.64 9.59 3.10
N THR A 126 13.93 10.68 3.81
CA THR A 126 15.18 10.83 4.56
C THR A 126 14.84 11.20 6.00
N LEU A 127 15.42 10.47 6.94
CA LEU A 127 15.30 10.72 8.37
C LEU A 127 16.68 10.99 8.95
N SER A 128 16.86 12.19 9.50
CA SER A 128 18.07 12.60 10.22
C SER A 128 17.82 12.87 11.70
N ASP A 129 16.57 13.15 12.09
CA ASP A 129 16.18 13.26 13.49
C ASP A 129 15.67 11.89 13.99
N LEU A 130 16.48 11.27 14.83
CA LEU A 130 16.25 9.93 15.38
C LEU A 130 15.94 9.97 16.89
N ALA A 131 15.59 11.15 17.42
CA ALA A 131 15.30 11.33 18.84
C ALA A 131 13.98 10.66 19.26
N ALA A 132 12.98 10.65 18.38
CA ALA A 132 11.69 10.03 18.67
C ALA A 132 11.76 8.49 18.55
N VAL A 133 11.25 7.80 19.57
CA VAL A 133 11.30 6.33 19.68
C VAL A 133 10.63 5.63 18.49
N ASP A 134 9.61 6.25 17.90
CA ASP A 134 8.84 5.70 16.78
C ASP A 134 9.27 6.22 15.40
N ALA A 135 10.32 7.05 15.32
CA ALA A 135 10.75 7.70 14.08
C ALA A 135 11.10 6.68 12.98
N LEU A 136 11.87 5.64 13.32
CA LEU A 136 12.24 4.58 12.38
C LEU A 136 11.03 3.77 11.92
N SER A 137 10.14 3.38 12.85
CA SER A 137 8.92 2.65 12.51
C SER A 137 8.04 3.46 11.56
N LYS A 138 7.82 4.75 11.86
CA LYS A 138 7.04 5.66 11.00
C LYS A 138 7.66 5.84 9.63
N LEU A 139 8.99 5.96 9.54
CA LEU A 139 9.71 6.04 8.27
C LEU A 139 9.44 4.80 7.43
N VAL A 140 9.61 3.61 8.01
CA VAL A 140 9.42 2.33 7.32
C VAL A 140 7.98 2.19 6.87
N GLU A 141 7.01 2.41 7.78
CA GLU A 141 5.58 2.33 7.49
C GLU A 141 5.15 3.28 6.38
N SER A 142 5.66 4.51 6.39
CA SER A 142 5.37 5.51 5.36
C SER A 142 5.99 5.12 4.02
N CYS A 143 7.19 4.56 4.04
CA CYS A 143 7.90 4.19 2.84
C CYS A 143 7.28 2.96 2.15
N ILE A 144 6.87 1.95 2.92
CA ILE A 144 6.25 0.73 2.39
C ILE A 144 4.73 0.86 2.20
N ALA A 145 4.15 2.00 2.57
CA ALA A 145 2.74 2.26 2.32
C ALA A 145 2.52 2.38 0.81
N PRO A 146 1.54 1.66 0.25
CA PRO A 146 1.24 1.78 -1.17
C PRO A 146 0.67 3.16 -1.48
N LEU A 147 1.09 3.76 -2.58
CA LEU A 147 0.51 5.01 -3.06
C LEU A 147 -1.00 4.89 -3.36
N ILE A 148 -1.42 3.73 -3.84
CA ILE A 148 -2.83 3.36 -4.05
C ILE A 148 -3.08 2.08 -3.25
N GLY A 149 -3.75 2.21 -2.11
CA GLY A 149 -4.01 1.09 -1.18
C GLY A 149 -5.36 0.44 -1.40
N GLU A 150 -5.54 -0.75 -0.84
CA GLU A 150 -6.87 -1.35 -0.69
C GLU A 150 -7.51 -0.83 0.60
N LEU A 151 -8.70 -0.25 0.47
CA LEU A 151 -9.48 0.19 1.61
C LEU A 151 -10.35 -0.96 2.11
N THR A 152 -10.27 -1.17 3.41
CA THR A 152 -11.03 -2.15 4.18
C THR A 152 -11.60 -1.46 5.40
N ARG A 153 -12.55 -2.09 6.09
CA ARG A 153 -13.09 -1.55 7.36
C ARG A 153 -12.02 -1.33 8.43
N ALA A 154 -10.96 -2.14 8.41
CA ALA A 154 -9.87 -2.04 9.38
C ALA A 154 -8.99 -0.79 9.19
N ASN A 155 -8.88 -0.27 7.96
CA ASN A 155 -8.00 0.86 7.66
C ASN A 155 -8.75 2.14 7.21
N GLU A 156 -10.06 2.06 7.03
CA GLU A 156 -10.92 3.18 6.60
C GLU A 156 -10.69 4.44 7.43
N MET A 157 -10.73 4.33 8.76
CA MET A 157 -10.56 5.47 9.67
C MET A 157 -9.21 6.17 9.48
N LYS A 158 -8.15 5.43 9.13
CA LYS A 158 -6.84 6.01 8.85
C LYS A 158 -6.88 6.90 7.61
N TYR A 159 -7.61 6.50 6.59
CA TYR A 159 -7.80 7.30 5.38
C TYR A 159 -8.65 8.55 5.65
N LEU A 160 -9.76 8.40 6.39
CA LEU A 160 -10.64 9.53 6.73
C LEU A 160 -9.93 10.58 7.62
N GLN A 161 -9.12 10.13 8.58
CA GLN A 161 -8.36 11.02 9.47
C GLN A 161 -7.17 11.69 8.80
N SER A 162 -6.77 11.27 7.59
CA SER A 162 -5.67 11.90 6.86
C SER A 162 -5.95 13.34 6.44
N GLY A 163 -7.22 13.76 6.42
CA GLY A 163 -7.66 15.07 5.95
C GLY A 163 -7.61 15.25 4.43
N LYS A 164 -7.11 14.25 3.68
CA LYS A 164 -7.08 14.24 2.22
C LYS A 164 -8.44 13.84 1.66
N SER A 165 -8.77 14.34 0.48
CA SER A 165 -9.92 13.80 -0.26
C SER A 165 -9.58 12.39 -0.77
N LEU A 166 -10.59 11.53 -0.84
CA LEU A 166 -10.42 10.12 -1.17
C LEU A 166 -10.97 9.84 -2.56
N VAL A 167 -10.18 9.19 -3.41
CA VAL A 167 -10.61 8.69 -4.71
C VAL A 167 -10.82 7.19 -4.58
N PHE A 168 -12.08 6.76 -4.55
CA PHE A 168 -12.46 5.37 -4.42
C PHE A 168 -12.66 4.74 -5.79
N PHE A 169 -12.04 3.59 -6.03
CA PHE A 169 -12.29 2.73 -7.18
C PHE A 169 -12.83 1.38 -6.71
N PHE A 170 -14.07 1.07 -7.08
CA PHE A 170 -14.74 -0.18 -6.76
C PHE A 170 -14.61 -1.14 -7.94
N ALA A 171 -14.14 -2.35 -7.67
CA ALA A 171 -14.15 -3.46 -8.61
C ALA A 171 -14.24 -4.79 -7.85
N THR A 172 -14.92 -5.77 -8.43
CA THR A 172 -15.09 -7.12 -7.85
C THR A 172 -13.83 -7.95 -8.06
N SER A 173 -13.18 -7.83 -9.22
CA SER A 173 -11.96 -8.56 -9.54
C SER A 173 -10.71 -7.91 -8.93
N SER A 174 -9.89 -8.73 -8.26
CA SER A 174 -8.57 -8.30 -7.77
C SER A 174 -7.63 -7.88 -8.89
N ASP A 175 -7.79 -8.45 -10.09
CA ASP A 175 -6.93 -8.15 -11.24
C ASP A 175 -7.29 -6.79 -11.85
N GLU A 176 -8.58 -6.45 -11.87
CA GLU A 176 -9.06 -5.13 -12.28
C GLU A 176 -8.60 -4.04 -11.30
N ARG A 177 -8.65 -4.31 -9.98
CA ARG A 177 -8.08 -3.41 -8.96
C ARG A 177 -6.57 -3.20 -9.16
N GLU A 178 -5.83 -4.26 -9.48
CA GLU A 178 -4.38 -4.16 -9.76
C GLU A 178 -4.10 -3.38 -11.06
N GLU A 179 -4.88 -3.61 -12.12
CA GLU A 179 -4.77 -2.86 -13.37
C GLU A 179 -5.02 -1.37 -13.14
N TYR A 180 -6.05 -1.02 -12.38
CA TYR A 180 -6.31 0.36 -11.95
C TYR A 180 -5.12 0.95 -11.18
N VAL A 181 -4.58 0.22 -10.19
CA VAL A 181 -3.40 0.66 -9.42
C VAL A 181 -2.21 0.97 -10.32
N ASN A 182 -1.98 0.14 -11.34
CA ASN A 182 -0.88 0.34 -12.29
C ASN A 182 -1.12 1.54 -13.20
N LYS A 183 -2.33 1.67 -13.78
CA LYS A 183 -2.71 2.78 -14.66
C LYS A 183 -2.73 4.12 -13.94
N MET A 184 -3.30 4.19 -12.74
CA MET A 184 -3.51 5.44 -12.00
C MET A 184 -2.31 5.92 -11.21
N ARG A 185 -1.23 5.13 -11.13
CA ARG A 185 -0.03 5.51 -10.37
C ARG A 185 0.49 6.92 -10.72
N PRO A 186 0.61 7.34 -12.00
CA PRO A 186 1.07 8.69 -12.34
C PRO A 186 0.17 9.80 -11.78
N VAL A 187 -1.16 9.62 -11.85
CA VAL A 187 -2.14 10.58 -11.34
C VAL A 187 -2.10 10.64 -9.81
N ALA A 188 -2.06 9.48 -9.16
CA ALA A 188 -1.94 9.40 -7.71
C ALA A 188 -0.64 10.07 -7.21
N LYS A 189 0.48 9.94 -7.94
CA LYS A 189 1.74 10.63 -7.60
C LYS A 189 1.58 12.15 -7.69
N MET A 190 0.91 12.63 -8.72
CA MET A 190 0.71 14.07 -8.96
C MET A 190 -0.09 14.73 -7.84
N TYR A 191 -1.11 14.05 -7.33
CA TYR A 191 -2.03 14.61 -6.34
C TYR A 191 -1.83 14.09 -4.92
N LYS A 192 -0.76 13.35 -4.64
CA LYS A 192 -0.54 12.63 -3.36
C LYS A 192 -0.64 13.49 -2.09
N GLU A 193 -0.39 14.80 -2.17
CA GLU A 193 -0.46 15.70 -1.02
C GLU A 193 -1.90 16.08 -0.67
N TYR A 194 -2.82 16.01 -1.63
CA TYR A 194 -4.22 16.44 -1.48
C TYR A 194 -5.22 15.28 -1.56
N LEU A 195 -4.88 14.23 -2.30
CA LEU A 195 -5.72 13.08 -2.57
C LEU A 195 -5.06 11.79 -2.10
N SER A 196 -5.87 10.87 -1.56
CA SER A 196 -5.50 9.47 -1.42
C SER A 196 -6.34 8.62 -2.36
N PHE A 197 -5.70 7.83 -3.20
CA PHE A 197 -6.37 6.90 -4.08
C PHE A 197 -6.48 5.54 -3.38
N VAL A 198 -7.66 4.94 -3.45
CA VAL A 198 -7.92 3.62 -2.87
C VAL A 198 -8.72 2.75 -3.83
N THR A 199 -8.45 1.46 -3.77
CA THR A 199 -9.30 0.43 -4.37
C THR A 199 -10.18 -0.19 -3.28
N VAL A 200 -11.37 -0.63 -3.65
CA VAL A 200 -12.32 -1.26 -2.73
C VAL A 200 -12.83 -2.55 -3.36
N ASP A 201 -12.83 -3.63 -2.60
CA ASP A 201 -13.49 -4.86 -2.99
C ASP A 201 -15.00 -4.65 -3.01
N ALA A 202 -15.58 -4.67 -4.20
CA ALA A 202 -16.99 -4.39 -4.40
C ALA A 202 -17.90 -5.57 -4.00
N ASP A 203 -17.38 -6.80 -3.91
CA ASP A 203 -18.13 -7.96 -3.41
C ASP A 203 -18.17 -7.95 -1.87
N GLU A 204 -17.06 -7.56 -1.23
CA GLU A 204 -16.98 -7.51 0.24
C GLU A 204 -17.65 -6.24 0.81
N TYR A 205 -17.55 -5.12 0.11
CA TYR A 205 -17.96 -3.80 0.61
C TYR A 205 -18.94 -3.08 -0.34
N ALA A 206 -19.87 -3.80 -0.97
CA ALA A 206 -20.87 -3.22 -1.86
C ALA A 206 -21.64 -2.03 -1.25
N ASP A 207 -21.96 -2.11 0.04
CA ASP A 207 -22.71 -1.07 0.77
C ASP A 207 -21.96 0.27 0.86
N PHE A 208 -20.63 0.29 0.63
CA PHE A 208 -19.85 1.52 0.54
C PHE A 208 -20.13 2.33 -0.72
N ALA A 209 -20.68 1.70 -1.76
CA ALA A 209 -21.00 2.38 -3.01
C ALA A 209 -22.11 3.43 -2.83
N VAL A 210 -23.13 3.11 -2.04
CA VAL A 210 -24.34 3.95 -1.86
C VAL A 210 -24.03 5.35 -1.30
N PRO A 211 -23.33 5.50 -0.14
CA PRO A 211 -23.00 6.83 0.39
C PRO A 211 -22.03 7.60 -0.51
N LEU A 212 -21.38 6.91 -1.46
CA LEU A 212 -20.51 7.49 -2.47
C LEU A 212 -21.24 7.85 -3.78
N GLY A 213 -22.57 7.76 -3.79
CA GLY A 213 -23.42 8.10 -4.95
C GLY A 213 -23.25 7.13 -6.13
N LEU A 214 -22.73 5.93 -5.86
CA LEU A 214 -22.55 4.86 -6.83
C LEU A 214 -23.73 3.90 -6.75
N THR A 215 -23.99 3.18 -7.85
CA THR A 215 -25.08 2.21 -7.94
C THR A 215 -24.56 0.83 -7.54
N PRO A 216 -25.09 0.19 -6.50
CA PRO A 216 -24.69 -1.17 -6.11
C PRO A 216 -24.85 -2.16 -7.26
N GLY A 217 -23.87 -3.06 -7.41
CA GLY A 217 -23.85 -4.06 -8.47
C GLY A 217 -23.46 -3.52 -9.86
N VAL A 218 -23.20 -2.21 -10.00
CA VAL A 218 -22.69 -1.63 -11.25
C VAL A 218 -21.24 -1.23 -11.05
N PHE A 219 -20.34 -2.16 -11.36
CA PHE A 219 -18.89 -2.03 -11.23
C PHE A 219 -18.19 -2.39 -12.56
N PRO A 220 -17.01 -1.82 -12.86
CA PRO A 220 -16.22 -0.90 -12.03
C PRO A 220 -16.86 0.48 -11.88
N ALA A 221 -16.60 1.15 -10.76
CA ALA A 221 -17.12 2.48 -10.49
C ALA A 221 -16.14 3.34 -9.68
N LEU A 222 -16.17 4.65 -9.87
CA LEU A 222 -15.28 5.60 -9.21
C LEU A 222 -16.06 6.74 -8.55
N SER A 223 -15.64 7.15 -7.35
CA SER A 223 -16.19 8.33 -6.68
C SER A 223 -15.09 9.08 -5.94
N VAL A 224 -15.20 10.40 -5.88
CA VAL A 224 -14.31 11.25 -5.08
C VAL A 224 -15.10 11.76 -3.88
N GLN A 225 -14.55 11.61 -2.67
CA GLN A 225 -15.12 12.15 -1.45
C GLN A 225 -14.19 13.22 -0.87
N ASN A 226 -14.75 14.37 -0.55
CA ASN A 226 -14.11 15.36 0.31
C ASN A 226 -14.70 15.21 1.73
N PRO A 227 -13.96 14.57 2.67
CA PRO A 227 -14.46 14.31 4.01
C PRO A 227 -14.61 15.59 4.85
N MET A 228 -13.89 16.67 4.53
CA MET A 228 -13.95 17.93 5.27
C MET A 228 -15.31 18.62 5.14
N TYR A 229 -15.93 18.51 3.96
CA TYR A 229 -17.23 19.12 3.67
C TYR A 229 -18.37 18.09 3.53
N GLY A 230 -18.08 16.80 3.73
CA GLY A 230 -19.05 15.72 3.50
C GLY A 230 -19.55 15.65 2.06
N GLN A 231 -18.75 16.11 1.09
CA GLN A 231 -19.13 16.17 -0.31
C GLN A 231 -18.66 14.92 -1.06
N THR A 232 -19.50 14.44 -1.96
CA THR A 232 -19.24 13.27 -2.77
C THR A 232 -19.45 13.61 -4.25
N PHE A 233 -18.57 13.14 -5.10
CA PHE A 233 -18.55 13.39 -6.54
C PHE A 233 -18.41 12.04 -7.26
N PRO A 234 -19.53 11.36 -7.54
CA PRO A 234 -19.50 10.10 -8.27
C PRO A 234 -19.12 10.35 -9.73
N PHE A 235 -18.20 9.56 -10.26
CA PHE A 235 -17.77 9.61 -11.65
C PHE A 235 -18.91 9.20 -12.59
N ALA A 236 -18.91 9.64 -13.85
CA ALA A 236 -20.00 9.37 -14.78
C ALA A 236 -20.19 7.85 -15.02
N LEU A 237 -21.45 7.38 -15.02
CA LEU A 237 -21.76 5.96 -15.18
C LEU A 237 -21.39 5.49 -16.59
N GLY A 238 -20.64 4.39 -16.70
CA GLY A 238 -20.21 3.82 -17.98
C GLY A 238 -19.10 4.63 -18.69
N ALA A 239 -18.62 5.73 -18.10
CA ALA A 239 -17.47 6.45 -18.63
C ALA A 239 -16.18 5.66 -18.39
N GLU A 240 -15.24 5.76 -19.32
CA GLU A 240 -13.97 5.06 -19.23
C GLU A 240 -13.11 5.65 -18.09
N ILE A 241 -12.61 4.79 -17.21
CA ILE A 241 -11.79 5.16 -16.07
C ILE A 241 -10.31 5.06 -16.50
N THR A 242 -9.75 6.20 -16.91
CA THR A 242 -8.37 6.34 -17.40
C THR A 242 -7.65 7.46 -16.65
N PRO A 243 -6.30 7.47 -16.63
CA PRO A 243 -5.53 8.56 -16.02
C PRO A 243 -5.99 9.96 -16.47
N GLU A 244 -6.29 10.10 -17.75
CA GLU A 244 -6.72 11.35 -18.38
C GLU A 244 -8.11 11.76 -17.90
N THR A 245 -9.08 10.84 -17.93
CA THR A 245 -10.48 11.15 -17.56
C THR A 245 -10.62 11.39 -16.06
N VAL A 246 -9.90 10.63 -15.23
CA VAL A 246 -9.89 10.82 -13.76
C VAL A 246 -9.14 12.09 -13.37
N GLY A 247 -8.01 12.39 -14.01
CA GLY A 247 -7.28 13.64 -13.79
C GLY A 247 -8.12 14.87 -14.14
N ALA A 248 -8.81 14.84 -15.28
CA ALA A 248 -9.74 15.90 -15.67
C ALA A 248 -10.89 16.06 -14.67
N PHE A 249 -11.49 14.96 -14.23
CA PHE A 249 -12.58 14.98 -13.25
C PHE A 249 -12.16 15.59 -11.91
N VAL A 250 -10.99 15.20 -11.39
CA VAL A 250 -10.41 15.81 -10.18
C VAL A 250 -10.24 17.32 -10.36
N MET A 251 -9.72 17.75 -11.52
CA MET A 251 -9.53 19.18 -11.81
C MET A 251 -10.86 19.93 -11.88
N ASP A 252 -11.87 19.36 -12.53
CA ASP A 252 -13.19 19.97 -12.65
C ASP A 252 -13.90 20.10 -11.29
N ILE A 253 -13.68 19.16 -10.36
CA ILE A 253 -14.11 19.29 -8.96
C ILE A 253 -13.43 20.49 -8.29
N VAL A 254 -12.10 20.59 -8.39
CA VAL A 254 -11.33 21.69 -7.78
C VAL A 254 -11.75 23.05 -8.35
N GLN A 255 -12.12 23.09 -9.63
CA GLN A 255 -12.60 24.30 -10.31
C GLN A 255 -14.09 24.59 -10.06
N GLY A 256 -14.80 23.75 -9.30
CA GLY A 256 -16.22 23.92 -8.99
C GLY A 256 -17.16 23.69 -10.18
N LYS A 257 -16.67 23.06 -11.26
CA LYS A 257 -17.48 22.71 -12.44
C LYS A 257 -18.37 21.50 -12.21
N VAL A 258 -17.95 20.60 -11.31
CA VAL A 258 -18.75 19.44 -10.88
C VAL A 258 -19.48 19.82 -9.59
N LYS A 259 -20.81 19.70 -9.60
CA LYS A 259 -21.60 19.87 -8.37
C LYS A 259 -21.50 18.61 -7.50
N PRO A 260 -21.46 18.75 -6.16
CA PRO A 260 -21.60 17.61 -5.26
C PRO A 260 -22.88 16.83 -5.54
N TRP A 261 -22.84 15.53 -5.33
CA TRP A 261 -24.01 14.66 -5.40
C TRP A 261 -25.05 15.08 -4.37
N ASP A 262 -26.32 15.08 -4.79
CA ASP A 262 -27.47 15.55 -4.01
C ASP A 262 -28.13 14.46 -3.16
N GLY A 263 -27.53 13.27 -3.09
CA GLY A 263 -28.05 12.15 -2.30
C GLY A 263 -29.16 11.34 -2.98
N GLN A 264 -29.64 11.75 -4.16
CA GLN A 264 -30.67 11.02 -4.90
C GLN A 264 -30.07 9.88 -5.74
N SER A 265 -30.77 8.76 -5.82
CA SER A 265 -30.27 7.62 -6.60
C SER A 265 -30.17 7.98 -8.07
N ARG A 266 -29.08 7.56 -8.74
CA ARG A 266 -28.88 7.83 -10.16
C ARG A 266 -29.92 7.15 -11.06
N GLN A 267 -30.56 6.08 -10.57
CA GLN A 267 -31.65 5.38 -11.25
C GLN A 267 -32.95 6.18 -11.28
N GLU A 268 -33.25 6.98 -10.26
CA GLU A 268 -34.45 7.84 -10.21
C GLU A 268 -34.37 8.98 -11.24
N LYS A 269 -33.17 9.55 -11.49
CA LYS A 269 -32.99 10.60 -12.49
C LYS A 269 -33.12 10.13 -13.94
N ALA A 270 -32.73 8.89 -14.25
CA ALA A 270 -32.89 8.33 -15.59
C ALA A 270 -34.37 8.11 -15.94
N ARG A 271 -35.21 7.75 -14.96
CA ARG A 271 -36.66 7.58 -15.14
C ARG A 271 -37.43 8.90 -15.26
N GLY A 272 -36.94 9.98 -14.65
CA GLY A 272 -37.61 11.29 -14.70
C GLY A 272 -37.40 12.10 -15.99
N HIS A 273 -36.51 11.65 -16.89
CA HIS A 273 -36.24 12.34 -18.17
C HIS A 273 -37.03 11.76 -19.36
N ASP A 274 -37.69 10.61 -19.20
CA ASP A 274 -38.52 9.97 -20.24
C ASP A 274 -40.01 10.36 -20.15
N GLU A 275 -40.40 11.17 -19.16
CA GLU A 275 -41.76 11.72 -19.03
C GLU A 275 -41.73 13.25 -19.16
N LEU A 276 -41.43 13.79 -20.35
CA LEU A 276 -41.77 15.17 -20.75
C LEU A 276 -41.73 15.33 -22.28
#